data_AF-A0AAW0DCP2-F1
#
_entry.id   AF-A0AAW0DCP2-F1
#
_cell.length_a   1.000
_cell.length_b   1.000
_cell.length_c   1.000
_cell.angle_alpha   90.00
_cell.angle_beta   90.00
_cell.angle_gamma   90.00
#
_symmetry.space_group_name_H-M   'P 1'
#
loop_
_entity.id
_entity.type
_entity.pdbx_description
1 polymer ?
#
loop_
_entity_poly.entity_id
_entity_poly.type
_entity_poly.pdbx_seq_one_letter_code
_entity_poly.pdbx_strand_id
1 'polypeptide(L)'
;LRLLLLSTHRLAVEILRYVDHAHQPVPRSERLCRFCKTEVETPEHALISCTSSDTLLQLRAIFLGKLFRDAPYLQNLMVQLSNTEFLKAVIFCRPTIGLVAKFAYDVLELFDSVPVLRP
;
A
#
# COMPACT_ATOMS: atom_id res chain seq x y z
N LEU A 1 -6.77 6.90 4.69
CA LEU A 1 -6.65 7.50 3.33
C LEU A 1 -5.80 8.77 3.28
N ARG A 2 -6.02 9.75 4.18
CA ARG A 2 -5.23 10.99 4.24
C ARG A 2 -3.71 10.75 4.21
N LEU A 3 -3.22 9.76 4.97
CA LEU A 3 -1.79 9.43 5.03
C LEU A 3 -1.20 9.06 3.66
N LEU A 4 -1.97 8.32 2.85
CA LEU A 4 -1.58 7.94 1.49
C LEU A 4 -1.62 9.14 0.54
N LEU A 5 -2.72 9.91 0.55
CA LEU A 5 -2.91 11.02 -0.39
C LEU A 5 -1.96 12.19 -0.16
N LEU A 6 -1.53 12.40 1.09
CA LEU A 6 -0.61 13.47 1.45
C LEU A 6 0.85 13.00 1.56
N SER A 7 1.17 11.77 1.15
CA SER A 7 2.52 11.18 1.31
C SER A 7 3.08 11.31 2.74
N THR A 8 2.21 11.18 3.75
CA THR A 8 2.58 11.22 5.18
C THR A 8 2.62 9.82 5.81
N HIS A 9 2.60 8.78 4.96
CA HIS A 9 2.73 7.40 5.38
C HIS A 9 4.19 7.03 5.64
N ARG A 10 4.39 6.02 6.49
CA ARG A 10 5.69 5.57 6.98
C ARG A 10 6.28 4.43 6.14
N LEU A 11 5.94 4.39 4.86
CA LEU A 11 6.53 3.40 3.94
C LEU A 11 7.94 3.82 3.53
N ALA A 12 8.79 2.86 3.18
CA ALA A 12 10.20 3.10 2.88
C ALA A 12 10.39 4.13 1.75
N VAL A 13 9.48 4.15 0.77
CA VAL A 13 9.53 5.12 -0.34
C VAL A 13 9.53 6.58 0.13
N GLU A 14 8.83 6.89 1.23
CA GLU A 14 8.78 8.23 1.81
C GLU A 14 9.81 8.41 2.93
N ILE A 15 9.95 7.46 3.86
CA ILE A 15 10.87 7.62 5.00
C ILE A 15 12.32 7.73 4.52
N LEU A 16 12.76 6.85 3.63
CA LEU A 16 14.15 6.78 3.19
C LEU A 16 14.48 7.82 2.09
N ARG A 17 13.52 8.67 1.74
CA ARG A 17 13.69 9.76 0.78
C ARG A 17 14.48 10.93 1.36
N TYR A 18 14.36 11.16 2.66
CA TYR A 18 14.90 12.34 3.32
C TYR A 18 16.19 12.02 4.07
N VAL A 19 17.05 13.02 4.20
CA VAL A 19 18.21 12.96 5.09
C VAL A 19 17.67 12.92 6.52
N ASP A 20 18.18 12.01 7.35
CA ASP A 20 18.04 12.07 8.80
C ASP A 20 19.43 12.28 9.43
N HIS A 21 19.49 12.64 10.72
CA HIS A 21 20.76 12.95 11.40
C HIS A 21 21.81 11.83 11.33
N ALA A 22 21.40 10.59 11.07
CA ALA A 22 22.27 9.43 11.03
C ALA A 22 22.42 8.82 9.61
N HIS A 23 21.59 9.21 8.63
CA HIS A 23 21.52 8.54 7.34
C HIS A 23 21.33 9.49 6.16
N GLN A 24 22.05 9.17 5.08
CA GLN A 24 21.83 9.76 3.77
C GLN A 24 20.56 9.20 3.11
N PRO A 25 19.98 9.91 2.13
CA PRO A 25 18.83 9.42 1.37
C PRO A 25 19.19 8.13 0.64
N VAL A 26 18.31 7.14 0.72
CA VAL A 26 18.49 5.87 0.02
C VAL A 26 17.96 5.99 -1.42
N PRO A 27 18.69 5.52 -2.44
CA PRO A 27 18.20 5.45 -3.81
C PRO A 27 16.84 4.74 -3.89
N ARG A 28 15.92 5.21 -4.74
CA ARG A 28 14.55 4.67 -4.80
C ARG A 28 14.52 3.15 -5.02
N SER A 29 15.40 2.64 -5.88
CA SER A 29 15.54 1.20 -6.18
C SER A 29 15.91 0.35 -4.97
N GLU A 30 16.50 0.95 -3.94
CA GLU A 30 16.96 0.28 -2.71
C GLU A 30 15.98 0.44 -1.54
N ARG A 31 14.87 1.18 -1.71
CA ARG A 31 13.84 1.36 -0.68
C ARG A 31 12.91 0.16 -0.64
N LEU A 32 13.48 -1.01 -0.40
CA LEU A 32 12.81 -2.30 -0.50
C LEU A 32 11.76 -2.50 0.59
N CYS A 33 10.74 -3.29 0.27
CA CYS A 33 9.66 -3.67 1.16
C CYS A 33 10.20 -4.44 2.36
N ARG A 34 9.82 -4.00 3.56
CA ARG A 34 10.22 -4.64 4.83
C ARG A 34 9.73 -6.08 4.98
N PHE A 35 8.68 -6.46 4.26
CA PHE A 35 8.18 -7.84 4.23
C PHE A 35 8.87 -8.68 3.15
N CYS A 36 8.71 -8.33 1.87
CA CYS A 36 9.19 -9.19 0.78
C CYS A 36 10.67 -9.01 0.47
N LYS A 37 11.26 -7.84 0.78
CA LYS A 37 12.67 -7.49 0.54
C LYS A 37 13.12 -7.54 -0.92
N THR A 38 12.18 -7.58 -1.88
CA THR A 38 12.48 -7.68 -3.31
C THR A 38 12.00 -6.49 -4.12
N GLU A 39 10.87 -5.90 -3.76
CA GLU A 39 10.23 -4.79 -4.48
C GLU A 39 10.31 -3.50 -3.67
N VAL A 40 10.25 -2.35 -4.34
CA VAL A 40 10.20 -1.04 -3.66
C VAL A 40 8.93 -0.92 -2.82
N GLU A 41 9.07 -0.46 -1.58
CA GLU A 41 7.96 -0.29 -0.63
C GLU A 41 7.11 0.94 -0.94
N THR A 42 6.28 0.83 -1.98
CA THR A 42 5.31 1.85 -2.35
C THR A 42 3.90 1.51 -1.82
N PRO A 43 2.97 2.49 -1.78
CA PRO A 43 1.56 2.21 -1.48
C PRO A 43 0.96 1.11 -2.34
N GLU A 44 1.23 1.12 -3.65
CA GLU A 44 0.70 0.12 -4.59
C GLU A 44 1.22 -1.28 -4.25
N HIS A 45 2.51 -1.40 -3.94
CA HIS A 45 3.10 -2.65 -3.50
C HIS A 45 2.48 -3.10 -2.16
N ALA A 46 2.47 -2.25 -1.14
CA ALA A 46 1.96 -2.60 0.19
C ALA A 46 0.48 -3.00 0.17
N LEU A 47 -0.37 -2.23 -0.52
CA LEU A 47 -1.81 -2.43 -0.52
C LEU A 47 -2.24 -3.55 -1.47
N ILE A 48 -1.68 -3.60 -2.68
CA ILE A 48 -2.22 -4.44 -3.76
C ILE A 48 -1.32 -5.65 -4.07
N SER A 49 0.00 -5.46 -4.18
CA SER A 49 0.89 -6.49 -4.74
C SER A 49 1.52 -7.44 -3.72
N CYS A 50 1.86 -6.96 -2.52
CA CYS A 50 2.74 -7.69 -1.60
C CYS A 50 2.04 -8.94 -1.05
N THR A 51 2.69 -10.09 -1.14
CA THR A 51 2.14 -11.40 -0.72
C THR A 51 2.91 -12.03 0.46
N SER A 52 3.89 -11.33 1.03
CA SER A 52 4.84 -11.89 2.01
C SER A 52 4.34 -11.92 3.46
N SER A 53 3.06 -11.69 3.70
CA SER A 53 2.45 -11.76 5.04
C SER A 53 1.03 -12.31 4.94
N ASP A 54 0.74 -13.36 5.72
CA ASP A 54 -0.60 -13.97 5.78
C ASP A 54 -1.65 -12.97 6.27
N THR A 55 -1.32 -12.16 7.28
CA THR A 55 -2.17 -11.09 7.77
C THR A 55 -2.50 -10.08 6.67
N LEU A 56 -1.51 -9.71 5.86
CA LEU A 56 -1.72 -8.80 4.74
C LEU A 56 -2.63 -9.41 3.67
N LEU A 57 -2.44 -10.69 3.35
CA LEU A 57 -3.29 -11.42 2.41
C LEU A 57 -4.74 -11.49 2.91
N GLN A 58 -4.95 -11.74 4.20
CA GLN A 58 -6.28 -11.76 4.82
C GLN A 58 -6.95 -10.39 4.79
N LEU A 59 -6.24 -9.32 5.16
CA LEU A 59 -6.75 -7.94 5.07
C LEU A 59 -7.18 -7.61 3.64
N ARG A 60 -6.36 -7.97 2.65
CA ARG A 60 -6.66 -7.75 1.24
C ARG A 60 -7.87 -8.55 0.77
N ALA A 61 -7.96 -9.83 1.14
CA ALA A 61 -9.10 -10.68 0.77
C ALA A 61 -10.42 -10.12 1.34
N ILE A 62 -10.42 -9.69 2.60
CA ILE A 62 -11.60 -9.06 3.23
C ILE A 62 -11.97 -7.75 2.53
N PHE A 63 -10.98 -6.91 2.23
CA PHE A 63 -11.19 -5.66 1.52
C PHE A 63 -11.78 -5.90 0.11
N LEU A 64 -11.14 -6.74 -0.70
CA LEU A 64 -11.60 -7.04 -2.06
C LEU A 64 -12.98 -7.69 -2.08
N GLY A 65 -13.27 -8.59 -1.14
CA GLY A 65 -14.58 -9.22 -1.01
C GLY A 65 -15.71 -8.22 -0.71
N LYS A 66 -15.44 -7.18 0.09
CA LYS A 66 -16.39 -6.08 0.32
C LYS A 66 -16.47 -5.14 -0.87
N LEU A 67 -15.31 -4.76 -1.42
CA LEU A 67 -15.19 -3.87 -2.56
C LEU A 67 -15.98 -4.39 -3.77
N PHE A 68 -15.83 -5.66 -4.11
CA PHE A 68 -16.51 -6.27 -5.27
C PHE A 68 -17.98 -6.59 -5.01
N ARG A 69 -18.40 -6.69 -3.75
CA ARG A 69 -19.82 -6.76 -3.41
C ARG A 69 -20.51 -5.42 -3.67
N ASP A 70 -19.87 -4.32 -3.24
CA ASP A 70 -20.47 -2.99 -3.29
C ASP A 70 -20.27 -2.30 -4.66
N ALA A 71 -19.21 -2.66 -5.38
CA ALA A 71 -18.89 -2.14 -6.70
C ALA A 71 -18.29 -3.25 -7.61
N PRO A 72 -19.13 -4.18 -8.12
CA PRO A 72 -18.69 -5.35 -8.89
C PRO A 72 -17.85 -5.04 -10.14
N TYR A 73 -18.10 -3.90 -10.79
CA TYR A 73 -17.35 -3.48 -11.98
C TYR A 73 -15.85 -3.27 -11.70
N LEU A 74 -15.46 -3.01 -10.44
CA LEU A 74 -14.06 -2.87 -10.03
C LEU A 74 -13.30 -4.19 -10.15
N GLN A 75 -13.98 -5.35 -10.12
CA GLN A 75 -13.34 -6.64 -10.30
C GLN A 75 -12.71 -6.78 -11.69
N ASN A 76 -13.43 -6.34 -12.73
CA ASN A 76 -12.92 -6.32 -14.09
C ASN A 76 -11.73 -5.36 -14.23
N LEU A 77 -11.83 -4.19 -13.60
CA LEU A 77 -10.75 -3.20 -13.62
C LEU A 77 -9.47 -3.73 -12.94
N MET A 78 -9.59 -4.52 -11.87
CA MET A 78 -8.41 -5.10 -11.21
C MET A 78 -7.59 -6.00 -12.14
N VAL A 79 -8.25 -6.70 -13.07
CA VAL A 79 -7.57 -7.57 -14.05
C VAL A 79 -6.96 -6.78 -15.21
N GLN A 80 -7.58 -5.65 -15.58
CA GLN A 80 -7.22 -4.86 -16.76
C GLN A 80 -6.19 -3.77 -16.47
N LEU A 81 -6.18 -3.24 -15.25
CA LEU A 81 -5.38 -2.08 -14.87
C LEU A 81 -4.11 -2.50 -14.14
N SER A 82 -3.08 -1.67 -14.24
CA SER A 82 -1.95 -1.77 -13.32
C SER A 82 -2.39 -1.51 -11.88
N ASN A 83 -1.60 -1.97 -10.90
CA ASN A 83 -1.91 -1.76 -9.48
C ASN A 83 -2.04 -0.28 -9.12
N THR A 84 -1.26 0.59 -9.77
CA THR A 84 -1.34 2.05 -9.62
C THR A 84 -2.67 2.60 -10.12
N GLU A 85 -3.09 2.20 -11.31
CA GLU A 85 -4.34 2.64 -11.93
C GLU A 85 -5.56 2.10 -11.18
N PHE A 86 -5.50 0.83 -10.76
CA PHE A 86 -6.54 0.23 -9.93
C PHE A 86 -6.65 0.94 -8.57
N LEU A 87 -5.53 1.21 -7.90
CA LEU A 87 -5.54 1.93 -6.62
C LEU A 87 -6.15 3.33 -6.78
N LYS A 88 -5.84 4.04 -7.87
CA LYS A 88 -6.51 5.32 -8.18
C LYS A 88 -8.01 5.12 -8.37
N ALA A 89 -8.44 4.14 -9.17
CA ALA A 89 -9.85 3.88 -9.45
C ALA A 89 -10.66 3.64 -8.17
N VAL A 90 -10.14 2.84 -7.22
CA VAL A 90 -10.85 2.57 -5.96
C VAL A 90 -10.87 3.77 -5.02
N ILE A 91 -9.83 4.62 -5.04
CA ILE A 91 -9.76 5.86 -4.23
C ILE A 91 -10.79 6.90 -4.70
N PHE A 92 -10.94 7.06 -6.02
CA PHE A 92 -11.85 8.05 -6.59
C PHE A 92 -13.31 7.58 -6.66
N CYS A 93 -13.57 6.30 -6.38
CA CYS A 93 -14.92 5.77 -6.27
C CYS A 93 -15.53 6.16 -4.90
N ARG A 94 -16.44 7.15 -4.92
CA ARG A 94 -17.07 7.70 -3.70
C ARG A 94 -17.73 6.64 -2.80
N PRO A 95 -18.51 5.66 -3.32
CA PRO A 95 -19.11 4.62 -2.49
C PRO A 95 -18.09 3.79 -1.70
N THR A 96 -16.88 3.60 -2.23
CA THR A 96 -15.87 2.71 -1.65
C THR A 96 -14.84 3.44 -0.79
N ILE A 97 -14.91 4.77 -0.70
CA ILE A 97 -13.87 5.57 -0.03
C ILE A 97 -13.67 5.17 1.44
N GLY A 98 -14.74 4.85 2.16
CA GLY A 98 -14.66 4.40 3.56
C GLY A 98 -13.97 3.04 3.69
N LEU A 99 -14.28 2.11 2.78
CA LEU A 99 -13.63 0.79 2.73
C LEU A 99 -12.14 0.91 2.42
N VAL A 100 -11.79 1.70 1.41
CA VAL A 100 -10.39 1.95 1.02
C VAL A 100 -9.65 2.67 2.15
N ALA A 101 -10.29 3.62 2.82
CA ALA A 101 -9.69 4.35 3.93
C ALA A 101 -9.34 3.43 5.11
N LYS A 102 -10.26 2.53 5.48
CA LYS A 102 -10.04 1.53 6.54
C LYS A 102 -8.97 0.52 6.13
N PHE A 103 -9.07 -0.06 4.94
CA PHE A 103 -8.07 -1.01 4.44
C PHE A 103 -6.67 -0.41 4.42
N ALA A 104 -6.53 0.82 3.92
CA ALA A 104 -5.27 1.53 3.93
C ALA A 104 -4.72 1.76 5.34
N TYR A 105 -5.59 2.06 6.32
CA TYR A 105 -5.17 2.22 7.70
C TYR A 105 -4.65 0.89 8.28
N ASP A 106 -5.43 -0.19 8.16
CA ASP A 106 -5.09 -1.49 8.72
C ASP A 106 -3.77 -2.04 8.11
N VAL A 107 -3.55 -1.83 6.80
CA VAL A 107 -2.28 -2.21 6.13
C VAL A 107 -1.12 -1.35 6.60
N LEU A 108 -1.29 -0.02 6.70
CA LEU A 108 -0.21 0.85 7.15
C LEU A 108 0.18 0.58 8.61
N GLU A 109 -0.79 0.26 9.47
CA GLU A 109 -0.54 -0.16 10.85
C GLU A 109 0.28 -1.46 10.89
N LEU A 110 -0.07 -2.44 10.05
CA LEU A 110 0.70 -3.67 9.91
C LEU A 110 2.15 -3.39 9.47
N PHE A 111 2.34 -2.51 8.48
CA PHE A 111 3.69 -2.12 8.05
C PHE A 111 4.45 -1.42 9.18
N ASP A 112 3.82 -0.50 9.90
CA ASP A 112 4.43 0.24 11.01
C ASP A 112 4.85 -0.64 12.19
N SER A 113 4.27 -1.84 12.32
CA SER A 113 4.70 -2.83 13.32
C SER A 113 6.06 -3.48 13.02
N VAL A 114 6.57 -3.32 11.80
CA VAL A 114 7.86 -3.88 11.36
C VAL A 114 8.82 -2.75 11.03
N PRO A 115 10.09 -2.80 11.48
CA PRO A 115 11.08 -1.80 11.10
C PRO A 115 11.27 -1.71 9.57
N VAL A 116 11.48 -0.49 9.07
CA VAL A 116 11.85 -0.27 7.66
C VAL A 116 13.18 -0.96 7.37
N LEU A 117 13.24 -1.71 6.27
CA LEU A 117 14.49 -2.29 5.79
C LEU A 117 15.42 -1.17 5.31
N ARG A 118 16.58 -1.04 5.96
CA ARG A 118 17.68 -0.19 5.50
C ARG A 118 18.79 -1.07 4.91
N PRO A 119 19.46 -0.63 3.83
CA PRO A 119 20.66 -1.28 3.30
C PRO A 119 21.80 -1.33 4.32
#